data_AF-A0A194X7P7-F1
#
_entry.id   AF-A0A194X7P7-F1
#
_cell.length_a   1.000
_cell.length_b   1.000
_cell.length_c   1.000
_cell.angle_alpha   90.00
_cell.angle_beta   90.00
_cell.angle_gamma   90.00
#
_symmetry.space_group_name_H-M   'P 1'
#
loop_
_entity.id
_entity.type
_entity.pdbx_description
1 polymer ?
#
loop_
_entity_poly.entity_id
_entity_poly.type
_entity_poly.pdbx_seq_one_letter_code
_entity_poly.pdbx_strand_id
1 'polypeptide(L)'
;MKCSSFSVVSLLTSIVSCSPGLQQVPLKGKECVHPPYTIHLFSKAPLVIYISNFLTTDERSHLQDVTKGTFARSAVADESGEEGHRQTRTSQSTTVPRDSIVRCIESRALAFQGFEIPRSHLEPLQLVQYSSGEKYHLHTDWFESPERMTSEVGGNRLSSFFVYIAAGNLTGGGTNFPILNAPYDERWCEFVDCDEPWDNGVTFKPVPGNAVFWQNLNEDGSGDPATIHAGLPVTSGSKLGMNIWTRQGPLSEKFRGRDEET
;
A
#
# COMPACT_ATOMS: atom_id res chain seq x y z
N MET A 1 -52.68 -46.94 -13.20
CA MET A 1 -51.79 -46.01 -12.46
C MET A 1 -51.73 -44.71 -13.26
N LYS A 2 -51.95 -43.57 -12.60
CA LYS A 2 -52.33 -42.28 -13.19
C LYS A 2 -51.20 -41.62 -14.00
N CYS A 3 -51.52 -41.11 -15.19
CA CYS A 3 -50.81 -40.00 -15.82
C CYS A 3 -51.08 -38.71 -15.03
N SER A 4 -50.06 -37.87 -14.86
CA SER A 4 -50.27 -36.46 -14.52
C SER A 4 -49.34 -35.57 -15.34
N SER A 5 -49.99 -34.67 -16.08
CA SER A 5 -49.45 -33.52 -16.80
C SER A 5 -48.93 -32.48 -15.82
N PHE A 6 -47.90 -31.71 -16.20
CA PHE A 6 -47.75 -30.31 -15.78
C PHE A 6 -47.11 -29.47 -16.90
N SER A 7 -47.68 -28.28 -17.06
CA SER A 7 -47.39 -27.26 -18.06
C SER A 7 -46.95 -25.97 -17.34
N VAL A 8 -46.41 -25.03 -18.12
CA VAL A 8 -46.17 -23.59 -17.83
C VAL A 8 -45.00 -23.35 -16.83
N VAL A 9 -44.05 -22.42 -16.98
CA VAL A 9 -44.13 -21.01 -17.39
C VAL A 9 -42.74 -20.54 -17.89
N SER A 10 -42.70 -19.83 -19.02
CA SER A 10 -41.53 -19.08 -19.47
C SER A 10 -41.50 -17.73 -18.78
N LEU A 11 -40.55 -17.51 -17.88
CA LEU A 11 -40.29 -16.20 -17.27
C LEU A 11 -39.19 -15.47 -18.06
N LEU A 12 -39.55 -14.28 -18.55
CA LEU A 12 -38.66 -13.27 -19.11
C LEU A 12 -37.57 -12.90 -18.09
N THR A 13 -36.33 -13.29 -18.36
CA THR A 13 -35.16 -12.82 -17.61
C THR A 13 -34.78 -11.42 -18.06
N SER A 14 -34.99 -10.44 -17.18
CA SER A 14 -34.42 -9.10 -17.30
C SER A 14 -32.90 -9.17 -17.33
N ILE A 15 -32.31 -8.60 -18.38
CA ILE A 15 -30.86 -8.54 -18.56
C ILE A 15 -30.34 -7.43 -17.65
N VAL A 16 -29.81 -7.81 -16.49
CA VAL A 16 -28.99 -6.91 -15.68
C VAL A 16 -27.67 -6.71 -16.44
N SER A 17 -27.49 -5.51 -17.00
CA SER A 17 -26.22 -5.07 -17.57
C SER A 17 -25.21 -4.92 -16.43
N CYS A 18 -24.43 -5.98 -16.21
CA CYS A 18 -23.26 -5.93 -15.36
C CYS A 18 -22.20 -5.10 -16.12
N SER A 19 -21.77 -3.97 -15.57
CA SER A 19 -20.57 -3.28 -16.05
C SER A 19 -19.44 -4.31 -16.14
N PRO A 20 -18.66 -4.34 -17.24
CA PRO A 20 -17.58 -5.31 -17.35
C PRO A 20 -16.57 -5.00 -16.25
N GLY A 21 -16.58 -5.81 -15.20
CA GLY A 21 -15.52 -5.81 -14.19
C GLY A 21 -14.20 -5.94 -14.92
N LEU A 22 -13.21 -5.13 -14.52
CA LEU A 22 -11.86 -5.14 -15.05
C LEU A 22 -11.39 -6.59 -15.13
N GLN A 23 -11.42 -7.14 -16.35
CA GLN A 23 -11.12 -8.54 -16.58
C GLN A 23 -9.63 -8.71 -16.34
N GLN A 24 -9.28 -9.43 -15.28
CA GLN A 24 -7.89 -9.76 -14.98
C GLN A 24 -7.31 -10.49 -16.18
N VAL A 25 -6.28 -9.91 -16.79
CA VAL A 25 -5.60 -10.52 -17.95
C VAL A 25 -4.53 -11.47 -17.40
N PRO A 26 -4.67 -12.81 -17.58
CA PRO A 26 -3.61 -13.73 -17.21
C PRO A 26 -2.39 -13.47 -18.11
N LEU A 27 -1.21 -13.29 -17.53
CA LEU A 27 0.00 -13.11 -18.33
C LEU A 27 0.51 -14.48 -18.79
N LYS A 28 0.24 -14.79 -20.05
CA LYS A 28 1.01 -15.80 -20.77
C LYS A 28 2.38 -15.18 -21.11
N GLY A 29 3.42 -15.50 -20.33
CA GLY A 29 4.82 -15.24 -20.73
C GLY A 29 5.57 -14.07 -20.08
N LYS A 30 5.12 -13.51 -18.94
CA LYS A 30 6.01 -12.71 -18.06
C LYS A 30 6.34 -13.53 -16.82
N GLU A 31 7.55 -14.09 -16.77
CA GLU A 31 8.06 -14.72 -15.56
C GLU A 31 8.27 -13.65 -14.47
N CYS A 32 8.03 -14.00 -13.19
CA CYS A 32 8.32 -13.12 -12.04
C CYS A 32 9.84 -13.02 -11.80
N VAL A 33 10.60 -12.53 -12.79
CA VAL A 33 12.04 -12.34 -12.71
C VAL A 33 12.32 -10.91 -12.30
N HIS A 34 12.98 -10.75 -11.15
CA HIS A 34 13.38 -9.47 -10.62
C HIS A 34 14.90 -9.47 -10.41
N PRO A 35 15.63 -8.42 -10.85
CA PRO A 35 17.07 -8.31 -10.56
C PRO A 35 17.32 -8.20 -9.05
N PRO A 36 18.54 -8.43 -8.56
CA PRO A 36 18.85 -8.18 -7.15
C PRO A 36 18.53 -6.74 -6.73
N TYR A 37 17.96 -6.58 -5.54
CA TYR A 37 17.75 -5.29 -4.88
C TYR A 37 18.68 -5.18 -3.66
N THR A 38 18.95 -3.95 -3.20
CA THR A 38 19.86 -3.71 -2.08
C THR A 38 19.09 -3.26 -0.86
N ILE A 39 19.49 -3.70 0.33
CA ILE A 39 18.89 -3.30 1.61
C ILE A 39 19.91 -2.53 2.44
N HIS A 40 19.41 -1.51 3.14
CA HIS A 40 20.18 -0.74 4.11
C HIS A 40 19.39 -0.67 5.41
N LEU A 41 19.93 -1.27 6.48
CA LEU A 41 19.34 -1.17 7.81
C LEU A 41 19.52 0.28 8.30
N PHE A 42 18.42 1.03 8.35
CA PHE A 42 18.45 2.43 8.76
C PHE A 42 18.37 2.57 10.29
N SER A 43 17.40 1.88 10.89
CA SER A 43 17.18 1.87 12.34
C SER A 43 16.82 0.48 12.81
N LYS A 44 17.23 0.14 14.04
CA LYS A 44 16.87 -1.11 14.72
C LYS A 44 15.67 -0.96 15.66
N ALA A 45 15.40 0.25 16.14
CA ALA A 45 14.30 0.56 17.05
C ALA A 45 13.83 2.02 16.82
N PRO A 46 12.68 2.24 16.16
CA PRO A 46 11.87 1.24 15.46
C PRO A 46 12.68 0.58 14.32
N LEU A 47 12.33 -0.65 13.93
CA LEU A 47 12.96 -1.28 12.78
C LEU A 47 12.56 -0.54 11.51
N VAL A 48 13.54 0.09 10.85
CA VAL A 48 13.36 0.79 9.56
C VAL A 48 14.46 0.32 8.61
N ILE A 49 14.06 -0.15 7.43
CA ILE A 49 14.96 -0.65 6.39
C ILE A 49 14.67 0.11 5.10
N TYR A 50 15.70 0.70 4.51
CA TYR A 50 15.62 1.27 3.17
C TYR A 50 15.97 0.21 2.13
N ILE A 51 15.21 0.15 1.05
CA ILE A 51 15.34 -0.87 0.00
C ILE A 51 15.49 -0.19 -1.36
N SER A 52 16.67 -0.30 -1.94
CA SER A 52 16.99 0.25 -3.26
C SER A 52 16.65 -0.75 -4.36
N ASN A 53 15.98 -0.29 -5.42
CA ASN A 53 15.52 -1.09 -6.56
C ASN A 53 14.50 -2.18 -6.17
N PHE A 54 13.56 -1.89 -5.28
CA PHE A 54 12.49 -2.83 -4.91
C PHE A 54 11.50 -3.14 -6.05
N LEU A 55 11.26 -2.16 -6.94
CA LEU A 55 10.49 -2.33 -8.18
C LEU A 55 11.34 -2.11 -9.41
N THR A 56 11.12 -2.91 -10.45
CA THR A 56 11.69 -2.63 -11.77
C THR A 56 10.96 -1.47 -12.45
N THR A 57 11.57 -0.91 -13.50
CA THR A 57 10.90 0.08 -14.36
C THR A 57 9.64 -0.49 -15.00
N ASP A 58 9.64 -1.76 -15.42
CA ASP A 58 8.49 -2.40 -16.05
C ASP A 58 7.33 -2.59 -15.06
N GLU A 59 7.63 -2.97 -13.82
CA GLU A 59 6.63 -3.07 -12.75
C GLU A 59 6.01 -1.71 -12.43
N ARG A 60 6.83 -0.64 -12.39
CA ARG A 60 6.34 0.72 -12.14
C ARG A 60 5.47 1.23 -13.28
N SER A 61 5.85 0.99 -14.53
CA SER A 61 5.04 1.35 -15.70
C SER A 61 3.71 0.60 -15.68
N HIS A 62 3.76 -0.71 -15.40
CA HIS A 62 2.56 -1.54 -15.32
C HIS A 62 1.58 -1.04 -14.24
N LEU A 63 2.07 -0.75 -13.03
CA LEU A 63 1.24 -0.21 -11.94
C LEU A 63 0.56 1.11 -12.34
N GLN A 64 1.25 2.00 -13.05
CA GLN A 64 0.68 3.25 -13.55
C GLN A 64 -0.41 3.00 -14.60
N ASP A 65 -0.19 2.03 -15.50
CA ASP A 65 -1.13 1.71 -16.57
C ASP A 65 -2.43 1.10 -16.04
N VAL A 66 -2.34 0.11 -15.14
CA VAL A 66 -3.53 -0.60 -14.60
C VAL A 66 -4.35 0.24 -13.62
N THR A 67 -3.80 1.34 -13.11
CA THR A 67 -4.49 2.27 -12.20
C THR A 67 -4.83 3.61 -12.83
N LYS A 68 -4.59 3.75 -14.15
CA LYS A 68 -4.88 4.99 -14.86
C LYS A 68 -6.38 5.28 -14.83
N GLY A 69 -6.74 6.43 -14.25
CA GLY A 69 -8.13 6.89 -14.15
C GLY A 69 -8.97 6.22 -13.06
N THR A 70 -8.36 5.43 -12.15
CA THR A 70 -9.07 4.76 -11.05
C THR A 70 -8.91 5.46 -9.70
N PHE A 71 -8.20 6.61 -9.67
CA PHE A 71 -7.98 7.39 -8.46
C PHE A 71 -9.23 8.15 -8.04
N ALA A 72 -9.54 8.08 -6.75
CA ALA A 72 -10.59 8.87 -6.12
C ALA A 72 -10.00 9.58 -4.88
N ARG A 73 -10.64 10.67 -4.41
CA ARG A 73 -10.22 11.34 -3.17
C ARG A 73 -10.24 10.33 -2.03
N SER A 74 -9.16 10.25 -1.26
CA SER A 74 -9.07 9.30 -0.14
C SER A 74 -10.07 9.70 0.95
N ALA A 75 -11.09 8.88 1.17
CA ALA A 75 -11.96 9.02 2.34
C ALA A 75 -11.14 8.65 3.60
N VAL A 76 -11.15 9.52 4.59
CA VAL A 76 -10.69 9.18 5.94
C VAL A 76 -11.73 8.23 6.49
N ALA A 77 -11.33 7.05 6.95
CA ALA A 77 -12.23 6.18 7.67
C ALA A 77 -12.51 6.84 9.04
N ASP A 78 -13.56 7.65 9.11
CA ASP A 78 -14.13 8.19 10.35
C ASP A 78 -15.57 7.67 10.50
N GLU A 79 -15.91 7.19 11.71
CA GLU A 79 -17.07 6.35 12.03
C GLU A 79 -18.44 7.05 12.03
N SER A 80 -18.55 8.32 11.66
CA SER A 80 -19.81 9.06 11.86
C SER A 80 -20.71 9.12 10.63
N GLY A 81 -20.24 8.79 9.43
CA GLY A 81 -21.04 8.95 8.20
C GLY A 81 -21.51 10.39 7.92
N GLU A 82 -21.05 11.36 8.72
CA GLU A 82 -21.21 12.78 8.44
C GLU A 82 -19.99 13.26 7.66
N GLU A 83 -20.22 14.05 6.62
CA GLU A 83 -19.19 14.83 5.90
C GLU A 83 -18.60 15.92 6.82
N GLY A 84 -17.99 15.50 7.92
CA GLY A 84 -17.22 16.34 8.79
C GLY A 84 -15.86 16.58 8.15
N HIS A 85 -15.64 17.79 7.65
CA HIS A 85 -14.35 18.28 7.18
C HIS A 85 -13.24 18.14 8.25
N ARG A 86 -12.60 16.98 8.37
CA ARG A 86 -11.28 16.84 8.99
C ARG A 86 -10.30 16.42 7.90
N GLN A 87 -9.60 17.42 7.38
CA GLN A 87 -8.61 17.30 6.32
C GLN A 87 -7.32 16.63 6.81
N THR A 88 -7.35 15.34 7.17
CA THR A 88 -6.14 14.59 7.56
C THR A 88 -5.36 14.04 6.36
N ARG A 89 -6.01 13.94 5.18
CA ARG A 89 -5.41 13.51 3.93
C ARG A 89 -6.06 14.23 2.75
N THR A 90 -5.26 14.91 1.92
CA THR A 90 -5.74 15.59 0.71
C THR A 90 -5.43 14.83 -0.58
N SER A 91 -4.66 13.75 -0.49
CA SER A 91 -4.26 12.91 -1.63
C SER A 91 -5.42 12.11 -2.24
N GLN A 92 -5.16 11.52 -3.40
CA GLN A 92 -6.05 10.54 -4.05
C GLN A 92 -5.47 9.14 -3.90
N SER A 93 -6.34 8.13 -3.81
CA SER A 93 -5.91 6.73 -3.69
C SER A 93 -6.74 5.79 -4.56
N THR A 94 -6.17 4.64 -4.87
CA THR A 94 -6.85 3.56 -5.57
C THR A 94 -6.28 2.21 -5.15
N THR A 95 -7.10 1.16 -5.25
CA THR A 95 -6.65 -0.22 -5.04
C THR A 95 -6.17 -0.78 -6.36
N VAL A 96 -5.01 -1.44 -6.36
CA VAL A 96 -4.44 -2.02 -7.58
C VAL A 96 -5.19 -3.31 -7.94
N PRO A 97 -5.65 -3.47 -9.20
CA PRO A 97 -6.15 -4.75 -9.68
C PRO A 97 -5.09 -5.84 -9.54
N ARG A 98 -5.45 -6.98 -8.95
CA ARG A 98 -4.50 -8.04 -8.65
C ARG A 98 -4.27 -8.96 -9.85
N ASP A 99 -3.24 -8.67 -10.63
CA ASP A 99 -2.77 -9.55 -11.70
C ASP A 99 -1.48 -10.29 -11.33
N SER A 100 -0.82 -10.91 -12.31
CA SER A 100 0.42 -11.65 -12.09
C SER A 100 1.60 -10.76 -11.69
N ILE A 101 1.74 -9.54 -12.22
CA ILE A 101 2.82 -8.62 -11.84
C ILE A 101 2.62 -8.16 -10.39
N VAL A 102 1.40 -7.80 -10.02
CA VAL A 102 1.05 -7.44 -8.64
C VAL A 102 1.33 -8.60 -7.70
N ARG A 103 1.00 -9.83 -8.11
CA ARG A 103 1.33 -11.05 -7.33
C ARG A 103 2.85 -11.26 -7.19
N CYS A 104 3.66 -10.93 -8.20
CA CYS A 104 5.13 -10.98 -8.09
C CYS A 104 5.64 -10.01 -7.02
N ILE A 105 5.11 -8.78 -7.00
CA ILE A 105 5.46 -7.74 -6.02
C ILE A 105 5.05 -8.18 -4.60
N GLU A 106 3.83 -8.70 -4.44
CA GLU A 106 3.36 -9.30 -3.18
C GLU A 106 4.30 -10.43 -2.71
N SER A 107 4.68 -11.37 -3.61
CA SER A 107 5.63 -12.45 -3.28
C SER A 107 6.97 -11.92 -2.79
N ARG A 108 7.47 -10.84 -3.41
CA ARG A 108 8.74 -10.20 -3.03
C ARG A 108 8.63 -9.56 -1.64
N ALA A 109 7.54 -8.85 -1.36
CA ALA A 109 7.31 -8.26 -0.05
C ALA A 109 7.17 -9.31 1.06
N LEU A 110 6.53 -10.46 0.77
CA LEU A 110 6.45 -11.58 1.72
C LEU A 110 7.83 -12.21 1.94
N ALA A 111 8.55 -12.54 0.87
CA ALA A 111 9.88 -13.14 0.96
C ALA A 111 10.87 -12.26 1.74
N PHE A 112 10.76 -10.94 1.64
CA PHE A 112 11.54 -10.00 2.45
C PHE A 112 11.24 -10.13 3.94
N GLN A 113 9.97 -10.30 4.32
CA GLN A 113 9.53 -10.38 5.71
C GLN A 113 9.76 -11.76 6.34
N GLY A 114 9.96 -12.80 5.53
CA GLY A 114 10.23 -14.16 5.98
C GLY A 114 9.21 -15.18 5.47
N PHE A 115 9.41 -16.45 5.84
CA PHE A 115 8.61 -17.57 5.33
C PHE A 115 7.31 -17.83 6.11
N GLU A 116 7.13 -17.17 7.25
CA GLU A 116 6.04 -17.45 8.18
C GLU A 116 4.76 -16.67 7.88
N ILE A 117 4.85 -15.61 7.07
CA ILE A 117 3.70 -14.75 6.75
C ILE A 117 3.02 -15.27 5.47
N PRO A 118 1.81 -15.84 5.57
CA PRO A 118 1.06 -16.26 4.40
C PRO A 118 0.57 -15.06 3.60
N ARG A 119 0.36 -15.26 2.30
CA ARG A 119 -0.15 -14.22 1.41
C ARG A 119 -1.51 -13.67 1.86
N SER A 120 -2.35 -14.48 2.51
CA SER A 120 -3.65 -14.04 3.03
C SER A 120 -3.57 -12.90 4.04
N HIS A 121 -2.39 -12.60 4.59
CA HIS A 121 -2.19 -11.48 5.51
C HIS A 121 -1.97 -10.14 4.80
N LEU A 122 -1.68 -10.14 3.48
CA LEU A 122 -1.49 -8.90 2.75
C LEU A 122 -2.84 -8.23 2.44
N GLU A 123 -2.94 -6.94 2.74
CA GLU A 123 -3.99 -6.10 2.18
C GLU A 123 -3.81 -5.96 0.65
N PRO A 124 -4.89 -5.69 -0.10
CA PRO A 124 -4.77 -5.25 -1.48
C PRO A 124 -3.82 -4.05 -1.58
N LEU A 125 -2.88 -4.10 -2.54
CA LEU A 125 -1.93 -3.01 -2.73
C LEU A 125 -2.68 -1.69 -3.00
N GLN A 126 -2.30 -0.63 -2.30
CA GLN A 126 -2.91 0.69 -2.46
C GLN A 126 -1.92 1.64 -3.12
N LEU A 127 -2.34 2.29 -4.20
CA LEU A 127 -1.62 3.41 -4.80
C LEU A 127 -2.14 4.73 -4.24
N VAL A 128 -1.22 5.68 -4.06
CA VAL A 128 -1.51 7.01 -3.53
C VAL A 128 -0.81 8.06 -4.37
N GLN A 129 -1.59 8.99 -4.89
CA GLN A 129 -1.11 10.10 -5.70
C GLN A 129 -1.20 11.41 -4.92
N TYR A 130 -0.11 12.18 -4.97
CA TYR A 130 0.00 13.52 -4.41
C TYR A 130 0.31 14.52 -5.53
N SER A 131 -0.57 15.51 -5.66
CA SER A 131 -0.38 16.70 -6.49
C SER A 131 0.14 17.87 -5.65
N SER A 132 0.54 18.96 -6.31
CA SER A 132 1.02 20.17 -5.65
C SER A 132 0.08 20.63 -4.52
N GLY A 133 0.63 20.82 -3.31
CA GLY A 133 -0.11 21.21 -2.11
C GLY A 133 -0.79 20.06 -1.36
N GLU A 134 -0.89 18.86 -1.94
CA GLU A 134 -1.42 17.70 -1.23
C GLU A 134 -0.39 17.12 -0.26
N LYS A 135 -0.87 16.68 0.91
CA LYS A 135 -0.05 16.10 1.97
C LYS A 135 -0.83 15.00 2.70
N TYR A 136 -0.08 14.18 3.42
CA TYR A 136 -0.63 13.25 4.41
C TYR A 136 -0.15 13.72 5.78
N HIS A 137 -1.08 14.02 6.69
CA HIS A 137 -0.75 14.49 8.03
C HIS A 137 -0.03 13.41 8.87
N LEU A 138 0.54 13.78 10.01
CA LEU A 138 1.14 12.80 10.91
C LEU A 138 0.12 11.72 11.31
N HIS A 139 0.51 10.47 11.15
CA HIS A 139 -0.31 9.31 11.46
C HIS A 139 0.56 8.08 11.71
N THR A 140 -0.06 7.04 12.25
CA THR A 140 0.48 5.69 12.30
C THR A 140 -0.28 4.81 11.32
N ASP A 141 0.36 3.74 10.87
CA ASP A 141 -0.31 2.74 10.03
C ASP A 141 -1.05 1.70 10.86
N TRP A 142 -0.65 1.47 12.11
CA TRP A 142 -1.37 0.62 13.04
C TRP A 142 -2.64 1.32 13.57
N PHE A 143 -3.62 0.53 13.99
CA PHE A 143 -4.91 1.02 14.47
C PHE A 143 -4.96 1.13 15.99
N GLU A 144 -5.62 2.19 16.50
CA GLU A 144 -5.97 2.34 17.93
C GLU A 144 -7.35 1.76 18.25
N SER A 145 -8.29 1.83 17.30
CA SER A 145 -9.68 1.40 17.50
C SER A 145 -9.77 -0.14 17.54
N PRO A 146 -10.34 -0.73 18.62
CA PRO A 146 -10.53 -2.18 18.75
C PRO A 146 -11.32 -2.81 17.60
N GLU A 147 -12.28 -2.09 17.04
CA GLU A 147 -13.13 -2.52 15.93
C GLU A 147 -12.34 -2.79 14.64
N ARG A 148 -11.16 -2.16 14.50
CA ARG A 148 -10.25 -2.36 13.36
C ARG A 148 -9.19 -3.42 13.59
N MET A 149 -9.12 -3.96 14.79
CA MET A 149 -8.14 -4.95 15.23
C MET A 149 -8.76 -6.32 15.51
N THR A 150 -10.01 -6.55 15.11
CA THR A 150 -10.64 -7.85 15.32
C THR A 150 -10.03 -8.93 14.42
N SER A 151 -10.15 -10.20 14.82
CA SER A 151 -9.67 -11.34 14.03
C SER A 151 -10.32 -11.42 12.66
N GLU A 152 -11.57 -10.98 12.52
CA GLU A 152 -12.35 -11.04 11.28
C GLU A 152 -11.80 -10.09 10.20
N VAL A 153 -11.09 -9.04 10.62
CA VAL A 153 -10.42 -8.05 9.75
C VAL A 153 -8.89 -8.22 9.75
N GLY A 154 -8.39 -9.37 10.20
CA GLY A 154 -6.97 -9.71 10.18
C GLY A 154 -6.14 -9.08 11.30
N GLY A 155 -6.76 -8.50 12.33
CA GLY A 155 -6.03 -7.82 13.40
C GLY A 155 -5.35 -6.54 12.94
N ASN A 156 -4.31 -6.12 13.68
CA ASN A 156 -3.58 -4.89 13.38
C ASN A 156 -2.57 -5.09 12.22
N ARG A 157 -2.08 -3.99 11.66
CA ARG A 157 -1.00 -4.03 10.66
C ARG A 157 0.33 -4.28 11.37
N LEU A 158 0.98 -5.40 11.06
CA LEU A 158 2.31 -5.78 11.55
C LEU A 158 3.40 -4.86 11.00
N SER A 159 3.31 -4.55 9.72
CA SER A 159 4.38 -3.88 8.97
C SER A 159 3.83 -3.12 7.78
N SER A 160 4.67 -2.22 7.28
CA SER A 160 4.38 -1.39 6.12
C SER A 160 5.58 -1.32 5.19
N PHE A 161 5.31 -1.32 3.89
CA PHE A 161 6.20 -0.78 2.90
C PHE A 161 5.57 0.46 2.30
N PHE A 162 6.35 1.54 2.20
CA PHE A 162 6.05 2.65 1.31
C PHE A 162 7.01 2.60 0.13
N VAL A 163 6.48 2.32 -1.06
CA VAL A 163 7.25 2.17 -2.29
C VAL A 163 7.03 3.37 -3.20
N TYR A 164 8.09 4.01 -3.68
CA TYR A 164 7.99 5.13 -4.60
C TYR A 164 7.87 4.61 -6.05
N ILE A 165 6.73 4.80 -6.69
CA ILE A 165 6.51 4.36 -8.09
C ILE A 165 7.02 5.42 -9.07
N ALA A 166 6.63 6.68 -8.85
CA ALA A 166 7.02 7.78 -9.70
C ALA A 166 7.20 9.07 -8.89
N ALA A 167 8.19 9.86 -9.30
CA ALA A 167 8.49 11.19 -8.79
C ALA A 167 8.98 12.04 -9.98
N GLY A 168 8.13 12.93 -10.49
CA GLY A 168 8.42 13.73 -11.68
C GLY A 168 8.60 15.20 -11.33
N ASN A 169 9.79 15.77 -11.57
CA ASN A 169 10.13 17.16 -11.25
C ASN A 169 9.74 17.56 -9.81
N LEU A 170 9.96 16.63 -8.89
CA LEU A 170 9.41 16.67 -7.54
C LEU A 170 10.30 17.47 -6.61
N THR A 171 9.71 18.46 -5.94
CA THR A 171 10.30 19.14 -4.78
C THR A 171 9.34 18.95 -3.60
N GLY A 172 9.89 18.70 -2.41
CA GLY A 172 9.11 18.22 -1.26
C GLY A 172 8.64 16.77 -1.45
N GLY A 173 7.50 16.41 -0.86
CA GLY A 173 6.91 15.08 -1.04
C GLY A 173 7.64 13.93 -0.35
N GLY A 174 8.67 14.19 0.47
CA GLY A 174 9.36 13.16 1.24
C GLY A 174 8.47 12.42 2.23
N THR A 175 8.89 11.24 2.65
CA THR A 175 8.21 10.50 3.74
C THR A 175 8.96 10.76 5.04
N ASN A 176 8.37 11.55 5.93
CA ASN A 176 9.01 12.02 7.16
C ASN A 176 8.58 11.17 8.37
N PHE A 177 9.57 10.76 9.16
CA PHE A 177 9.42 10.13 10.47
C PHE A 177 10.02 11.09 11.52
N PRO A 178 9.20 11.90 12.22
CA PRO A 178 9.70 12.97 13.08
C PRO A 178 10.41 12.48 14.34
N ILE A 179 10.21 11.22 14.75
CA ILE A 179 10.82 10.63 15.96
C ILE A 179 12.07 9.80 15.62
N LEU A 180 12.30 9.52 14.34
CA LEU A 180 13.45 8.71 13.92
C LEU A 180 14.74 9.51 14.05
N ASN A 181 15.77 8.89 14.61
CA ASN A 181 17.07 9.54 14.77
C ASN A 181 17.75 9.77 13.42
N ALA A 182 18.38 10.95 13.29
CA ALA A 182 19.17 11.33 12.14
C ALA A 182 20.28 10.30 11.80
N PRO A 183 20.60 10.10 10.51
CA PRO A 183 21.73 9.28 10.12
C PRO A 183 23.06 9.97 10.49
N TYR A 184 24.05 9.18 10.89
CA TYR A 184 25.39 9.68 11.20
C TYR A 184 26.31 9.80 9.98
N ASP A 185 25.96 9.15 8.87
CA ASP A 185 26.83 8.97 7.71
C ASP A 185 26.25 9.66 6.48
N GLU A 186 27.04 10.54 5.85
CA GLU A 186 26.63 11.37 4.71
C GLU A 186 26.19 10.54 3.49
N ARG A 187 26.56 9.26 3.38
CA ARG A 187 26.05 8.37 2.33
C ARG A 187 24.53 8.23 2.37
N TRP A 188 23.91 8.42 3.54
CA TRP A 188 22.46 8.44 3.65
C TRP A 188 21.81 9.62 2.92
N CYS A 189 22.54 10.70 2.67
CA CYS A 189 22.01 11.89 2.00
C CYS A 189 21.63 11.63 0.54
N GLU A 190 22.01 10.48 -0.04
CA GLU A 190 21.44 9.98 -1.30
C GLU A 190 19.94 9.62 -1.16
N PHE A 191 19.56 9.08 -0.01
CA PHE A 191 18.24 8.48 0.25
C PHE A 191 17.36 9.31 1.19
N VAL A 192 17.96 10.13 2.04
CA VAL A 192 17.26 11.01 2.98
C VAL A 192 17.61 12.47 2.75
N ASP A 193 16.73 13.35 3.21
CA ASP A 193 16.97 14.77 3.26
C ASP A 193 17.86 15.10 4.46
N CYS A 194 19.12 15.43 4.17
CA CYS A 194 20.10 15.88 5.17
C CYS A 194 20.16 17.40 5.31
N ASP A 195 19.45 18.14 4.45
CA ASP A 195 19.40 19.61 4.50
C ASP A 195 18.35 20.09 5.51
N GLU A 196 17.40 19.22 5.86
CA GLU A 196 16.41 19.44 6.90
C GLU A 196 17.04 19.38 8.31
N PRO A 197 16.64 20.28 9.24
CA PRO A 197 17.08 20.21 10.63
C PRO A 197 16.76 18.86 11.27
N TRP A 198 17.74 18.26 11.94
CA TRP A 198 17.60 16.94 12.55
C TRP A 198 16.51 16.85 13.63
N ASP A 199 16.15 17.96 14.26
CA ASP A 199 15.04 18.03 15.22
C ASP A 199 13.67 17.74 14.57
N ASN A 200 13.59 17.76 13.23
CA ASN A 200 12.40 17.38 12.45
C ASN A 200 12.37 15.88 12.10
N GLY A 201 13.31 15.09 12.63
CA GLY A 201 13.46 13.66 12.36
C GLY A 201 14.04 13.37 10.98
N VAL A 202 13.64 12.24 10.38
CA VAL A 202 14.22 11.75 9.12
C VAL A 202 13.19 11.82 8.00
N THR A 203 13.57 12.45 6.89
CA THR A 203 12.75 12.49 5.67
C THR A 203 13.37 11.64 4.58
N PHE A 204 12.73 10.53 4.22
CA PHE A 204 13.13 9.72 3.08
C PHE A 204 12.73 10.40 1.76
N LYS A 205 13.70 10.52 0.85
CA LYS A 205 13.53 11.10 -0.47
C LYS A 205 12.71 10.15 -1.36
N PRO A 206 11.79 10.68 -2.18
CA PRO A 206 10.96 9.89 -3.07
C PRO A 206 11.75 9.42 -4.31
N VAL A 207 12.59 8.40 -4.14
CA VAL A 207 13.42 7.82 -5.21
C VAL A 207 12.64 6.70 -5.93
N PRO A 208 12.23 6.87 -7.20
CA PRO A 208 11.40 5.89 -7.89
C PRO A 208 12.06 4.50 -7.99
N GLY A 209 11.32 3.45 -7.66
CA GLY A 209 11.82 2.08 -7.56
C GLY A 209 12.23 1.67 -6.16
N ASN A 210 12.49 2.61 -5.26
CA ASN A 210 12.91 2.32 -3.90
C ASN A 210 11.72 2.20 -2.95
N ALA A 211 11.94 1.55 -1.82
CA ALA A 211 10.97 1.37 -0.77
C ALA A 211 11.56 1.68 0.61
N VAL A 212 10.69 2.09 1.53
CA VAL A 212 10.99 2.14 2.96
C VAL A 212 10.10 1.10 3.63
N PHE A 213 10.70 0.19 4.38
CA PHE A 213 10.02 -0.80 5.20
C PHE A 213 10.13 -0.43 6.68
N TRP A 214 9.06 -0.62 7.44
CA TRP A 214 9.12 -0.57 8.90
C TRP A 214 8.14 -1.54 9.56
N GLN A 215 8.46 -1.94 10.78
CA GLN A 215 7.51 -2.65 11.66
C GLN A 215 6.66 -1.65 12.42
N ASN A 216 5.36 -1.90 12.48
CA ASN A 216 4.40 -1.01 13.11
C ASN A 216 4.14 -1.35 14.58
N LEU A 217 4.43 -2.58 15.00
CA LEU A 217 4.10 -3.08 16.33
C LEU A 217 5.38 -3.44 17.11
N ASN A 218 5.32 -3.25 18.42
CA ASN A 218 6.28 -3.74 19.39
C ASN A 218 6.18 -5.26 19.56
N GLU A 219 7.15 -5.87 20.23
CA GLU A 219 7.16 -7.32 20.52
C GLU A 219 5.95 -7.79 21.33
N ASP A 220 5.36 -6.91 22.14
CA ASP A 220 4.14 -7.18 22.92
C ASP A 220 2.84 -7.03 22.10
N GLY A 221 2.95 -6.67 20.81
CA GLY A 221 1.83 -6.47 19.89
C GLY A 221 1.19 -5.09 19.97
N SER A 222 1.64 -4.20 20.87
CA SER A 222 1.18 -2.80 20.91
C SER A 222 1.71 -2.02 19.71
N GLY A 223 0.96 -1.00 19.27
CA GLY A 223 1.43 -0.09 18.23
C GLY A 223 2.67 0.69 18.68
N ASP A 224 3.70 0.73 17.85
CA ASP A 224 4.91 1.50 18.12
C ASP A 224 4.67 2.98 17.75
N PRO A 225 4.60 3.90 18.72
CA PRO A 225 4.38 5.32 18.45
C PRO A 225 5.55 5.99 17.73
N ALA A 226 6.75 5.42 17.77
CA ALA A 226 7.92 5.95 17.06
C ALA A 226 7.82 5.78 15.53
N THR A 227 6.85 4.98 15.07
CA THR A 227 6.56 4.78 13.64
C THR A 227 5.61 5.83 13.07
N ILE A 228 5.22 6.84 13.87
CA ILE A 228 4.46 7.98 13.36
C ILE A 228 5.19 8.62 12.18
N HIS A 229 4.46 8.91 11.12
CA HIS A 229 5.04 9.42 9.89
C HIS A 229 4.05 10.27 9.09
N ALA A 230 4.58 11.01 8.12
CA ALA A 230 3.81 11.89 7.24
C ALA A 230 4.35 11.86 5.80
N GLY A 231 3.45 12.09 4.86
CA GLY A 231 3.84 12.48 3.49
C GLY A 231 3.94 14.00 3.44
N LEU A 232 5.16 14.52 3.35
CA LEU A 232 5.39 15.97 3.28
C LEU A 232 4.71 16.58 2.04
N PRO A 233 4.33 17.87 2.09
CA PRO A 233 3.69 18.52 0.97
C PRO A 233 4.54 18.45 -0.31
N VAL A 234 3.89 18.18 -1.44
CA VAL A 234 4.51 18.36 -2.76
C VAL A 234 4.50 19.86 -3.08
N THR A 235 5.67 20.48 -3.21
CA THR A 235 5.76 21.92 -3.57
C THR A 235 5.75 22.13 -5.08
N SER A 236 6.31 21.20 -5.84
CA SER A 236 6.25 21.16 -7.30
C SER A 236 6.31 19.72 -7.80
N GLY A 237 5.74 19.45 -8.97
CA GLY A 237 5.72 18.12 -9.57
C GLY A 237 4.62 17.22 -8.99
N SER A 238 4.87 15.91 -9.02
CA SER A 238 3.93 14.91 -8.49
C SER A 238 4.66 13.69 -7.94
N LYS A 239 4.01 13.01 -7.00
CA LYS A 239 4.48 11.76 -6.39
C LYS A 239 3.40 10.70 -6.49
N LEU A 240 3.78 9.50 -6.92
CA LEU A 240 2.98 8.30 -6.83
C LEU A 240 3.70 7.29 -5.93
N GLY A 241 3.03 6.92 -4.83
CA GLY A 241 3.51 5.91 -3.89
C GLY A 241 2.59 4.69 -3.85
N MET A 242 3.09 3.60 -3.28
CA MET A 242 2.35 2.37 -3.02
C MET A 242 2.55 1.93 -1.59
N ASN A 243 1.43 1.62 -0.93
CA ASN A 243 1.42 0.99 0.38
C ASN A 243 1.28 -0.53 0.21
N ILE A 244 2.15 -1.27 0.87
CA ILE A 244 2.01 -2.71 1.10
C ILE A 244 1.86 -2.91 2.61
N TRP A 245 0.68 -3.32 3.04
CA TRP A 245 0.38 -3.55 4.45
C TRP A 245 0.21 -5.03 4.73
N THR A 246 0.86 -5.50 5.79
CA THR A 246 0.75 -6.88 6.27
C THR A 246 0.00 -6.91 7.59
N ARG A 247 -1.01 -7.78 7.69
CA ARG A 247 -1.84 -7.97 8.89
C ARG A 247 -1.30 -9.04 9.83
N GLN A 248 -1.66 -8.95 11.11
CA GLN A 248 -1.36 -9.97 12.12
C GLN A 248 -1.96 -11.33 11.78
N GLY A 249 -3.17 -11.33 11.23
CA GLY A 249 -3.92 -12.51 10.83
C GLY A 249 -4.37 -12.46 9.38
N PRO A 250 -4.96 -13.56 8.89
CA PRO A 250 -5.46 -13.65 7.53
C PRO A 250 -6.65 -12.72 7.32
N LEU A 251 -6.70 -12.09 6.15
CA LEU A 251 -7.86 -11.37 5.64
C LEU A 251 -8.78 -12.34 4.89
N SER A 252 -10.08 -12.20 5.11
CA SER A 252 -11.06 -12.95 4.31
C SER A 252 -11.06 -12.50 2.85
N GLU A 253 -11.50 -13.38 1.95
CA GLU A 253 -11.65 -13.07 0.51
C GLU A 253 -12.52 -11.85 0.25
N LYS A 254 -13.45 -11.54 1.17
CA LYS A 254 -14.28 -10.32 1.11
C LYS A 254 -13.42 -9.05 1.03
N PHE A 255 -12.30 -9.01 1.75
CA PHE A 255 -11.42 -7.86 1.82
C PHE A 255 -10.27 -7.94 0.81
N ARG A 256 -9.75 -9.15 0.56
CA ARG A 256 -8.57 -9.38 -0.27
C ARG A 256 -8.89 -9.62 -1.76
N GLY A 257 -10.10 -10.07 -2.07
CA GLY A 257 -10.40 -10.73 -3.33
C GLY A 257 -9.88 -12.17 -3.37
N ARG A 258 -10.24 -12.93 -4.41
CA ARG A 258 -9.82 -14.33 -4.57
C ARG A 258 -8.34 -14.43 -4.95
N ASP A 259 -7.65 -15.42 -4.37
CA ASP A 259 -6.33 -15.87 -4.81
C ASP A 259 -6.50 -16.77 -6.07
N GLU A 260 -6.95 -16.25 -7.22
CA GLU A 260 -7.10 -17.10 -8.41
C GLU A 260 -5.75 -17.58 -8.95
N GLU A 261 -5.59 -18.90 -9.06
CA GLU A 261 -4.43 -19.61 -9.61
C GLU A 261 -4.71 -20.22 -11.00
N THR A 262 -5.69 -19.69 -11.74
CA THR A 262 -5.99 -20.21 -13.09
C THR A 262 -5.10 -19.62 -14.17
#